data_AF-A0A2N2LPI1-F1
#
_entry.id   AF-A0A2N2LPI1-F1
#
_cell.length_a   1.000
_cell.length_b   1.000
_cell.length_c   1.000
_cell.angle_alpha   90.00
_cell.angle_beta   90.00
_cell.angle_gamma   90.00
#
_symmetry.space_group_name_H-M   'P 1'
#
loop_
_entity.id
_entity.type
_entity.pdbx_description
1 polymer ?
#
loop_
_entity_poly.entity_id
_entity_poly.type
_entity_poly.pdbx_seq_one_letter_code
_entity_poly.pdbx_strand_id
1 'polypeptide(L)'
;MDWQVSTETVRGWLPEWKANRTSPSRLLMHKVYTHSFGTVIEQILEHDKIGKILQRTFLPINGDQIEFQAEWQMSTSIHPEATYLLFPFNLPNAQARFDIGGVSVRPHVDQLPGCCRDYFTIQGWVDFNNGQHGVTIAAPENPMVQLGDFHFGHNLSEVNLERAMLLGWVTNNYWETNFPGSQPGTVTARYAILPYAGDFNESRAHQFAAETEHARPVLQHMGEPASEKLLPSSGTLLNLPQPPIQTLSIRRSAGHGILVTLMNSSDNSLTTVLADGLLKIKSASICDLFGNQIENLRVDNGKLEVSITARRIITLFLEA
;
A
#
# COMPACT_ATOMS: atom_id res chain seq x y z
N MET A 1 -3.97 20.25 -42.18
CA MET A 1 -3.77 18.80 -41.99
C MET A 1 -5.12 18.29 -41.56
N ASP A 2 -5.89 17.76 -42.52
CA ASP A 2 -7.28 17.33 -42.28
C ASP A 2 -7.27 16.03 -41.49
N TRP A 3 -7.71 16.12 -40.25
CA TRP A 3 -7.77 15.01 -39.31
C TRP A 3 -9.11 14.28 -39.48
N GLN A 4 -9.07 13.00 -39.85
CA GLN A 4 -10.21 12.08 -39.74
C GLN A 4 -9.86 10.96 -38.75
N VAL A 5 -10.67 10.83 -37.70
CA VAL A 5 -10.50 9.84 -36.64
C VAL A 5 -11.34 8.60 -36.95
N SER A 6 -10.76 7.40 -36.81
CA SER A 6 -11.50 6.14 -36.78
C SER A 6 -11.21 5.38 -35.48
N THR A 7 -12.13 4.54 -35.03
CA THR A 7 -12.01 3.75 -33.79
C THR A 7 -10.92 2.67 -33.83
N GLU A 8 -10.38 2.38 -35.02
CA GLU A 8 -9.45 1.26 -35.21
C GLU A 8 -8.01 1.71 -35.45
N THR A 9 -7.78 2.97 -35.85
CA THR A 9 -6.45 3.41 -36.27
C THR A 9 -6.09 4.81 -35.79
N VAL A 10 -4.92 4.86 -35.13
CA VAL A 10 -4.21 6.00 -34.51
C VAL A 10 -4.62 6.30 -33.06
N ARG A 11 -4.14 5.47 -32.14
CA ARG A 11 -4.05 5.85 -30.73
C ARG A 11 -3.01 6.97 -30.64
N GLY A 12 -3.40 8.18 -30.26
CA GLY A 12 -2.56 9.38 -30.20
C GLY A 12 -1.39 9.34 -29.18
N TRP A 13 -0.93 8.15 -28.81
CA TRP A 13 0.24 7.96 -27.96
C TRP A 13 1.52 8.24 -28.76
N LEU A 14 2.51 8.80 -28.06
CA LEU A 14 3.81 9.17 -28.62
C LEU A 14 4.88 8.24 -28.02
N PRO A 15 5.02 6.99 -28.51
CA PRO A 15 5.99 6.04 -27.95
C PRO A 15 7.44 6.50 -28.13
N GLU A 16 7.69 7.36 -29.11
CA GLU A 16 9.00 7.96 -29.39
C GLU A 16 9.29 9.22 -28.53
N TRP A 17 8.48 9.49 -27.51
CA TRP A 17 8.68 10.65 -26.65
C TRP A 17 10.02 10.54 -25.91
N LYS A 18 10.94 11.47 -26.20
CA LYS A 18 12.27 11.49 -25.59
C LYS A 18 12.23 12.18 -24.24
N ALA A 19 12.23 11.40 -23.17
CA ALA A 19 12.43 11.91 -21.81
C ALA A 19 13.91 12.22 -21.55
N ASN A 20 14.21 13.43 -21.08
CA ASN A 20 15.52 13.74 -20.49
C ASN A 20 15.49 13.34 -19.01
N ARG A 21 16.13 12.22 -18.67
CA ARG A 21 16.19 11.69 -17.30
C ARG A 21 17.46 12.17 -16.63
N THR A 22 17.30 12.83 -15.49
CA THR A 22 18.40 13.31 -14.65
C THR A 22 18.23 12.79 -13.23
N SER A 23 19.34 12.62 -12.53
CA SER A 23 19.38 12.25 -11.11
C SER A 23 20.04 13.38 -10.32
N PRO A 24 19.94 13.40 -8.99
CA PRO A 24 20.68 14.35 -8.18
C PRO A 24 22.19 14.26 -8.47
N SER A 25 22.84 15.40 -8.57
CA SER A 25 24.24 15.53 -9.01
C SER A 25 25.21 15.70 -7.84
N ARG A 26 24.72 16.14 -6.68
CA ARG A 26 25.55 16.46 -5.50
C ARG A 26 24.88 16.11 -4.18
N LEU A 27 25.66 15.55 -3.26
CA LEU A 27 25.28 15.36 -1.85
C LEU A 27 25.69 16.61 -1.05
N LEU A 28 24.71 17.35 -0.52
CA LEU A 28 24.94 18.56 0.27
C LEU A 28 25.08 18.27 1.76
N MET A 29 24.37 17.26 2.25
CA MET A 29 24.36 16.88 3.66
C MET A 29 24.17 15.38 3.80
N HIS A 30 24.89 14.79 4.73
CA HIS A 30 24.69 13.41 5.16
C HIS A 30 24.80 13.34 6.68
N LYS A 31 23.78 12.78 7.32
CA LYS A 31 23.72 12.63 8.77
C LYS A 31 23.15 11.27 9.11
N VAL A 32 23.80 10.58 10.04
CA VAL A 32 23.29 9.34 10.61
C VAL A 32 23.03 9.57 12.09
N TYR A 33 21.85 9.20 12.56
CA TYR A 33 21.50 9.29 13.97
C TYR A 33 20.54 8.17 14.37
N THR A 34 20.53 7.83 15.65
CA THR A 34 19.67 6.79 16.21
C THR A 34 18.72 7.41 17.23
N HIS A 35 17.48 6.96 17.24
CA HIS A 35 16.50 7.24 18.29
C HIS A 35 15.84 5.92 18.74
N SER A 36 14.88 6.01 19.67
CA SER A 36 14.26 4.83 20.31
C SER A 36 13.55 3.85 19.36
N PHE A 37 13.29 4.24 18.12
CA PHE A 37 12.58 3.41 17.13
C PHE A 37 13.50 2.86 16.04
N GLY A 38 14.74 3.33 15.91
CA GLY A 38 15.65 2.88 14.86
C GLY A 38 16.75 3.88 14.50
N THR A 39 17.47 3.58 13.43
CA THR A 39 18.52 4.40 12.85
C THR A 39 18.01 5.12 11.62
N VAL A 40 18.28 6.42 11.51
CA VAL A 40 17.93 7.26 10.37
C VAL A 40 19.22 7.69 9.68
N ILE A 41 19.25 7.50 8.37
CA ILE A 41 20.22 8.09 7.46
C ILE A 41 19.48 9.20 6.71
N GLU A 42 19.84 10.44 7.00
CA GLU A 42 19.25 11.63 6.39
C GLU A 42 20.24 12.28 5.43
N GLN A 43 19.78 12.58 4.23
CA GLN A 43 20.58 13.20 3.18
C GLN A 43 19.84 14.37 2.55
N ILE A 44 20.56 15.45 2.24
CA ILE A 44 20.08 16.48 1.33
C ILE A 44 20.88 16.36 0.05
N LEU A 45 20.18 16.04 -1.04
CA LEU A 45 20.73 15.99 -2.38
C LEU A 45 20.36 17.26 -3.15
N GLU A 46 21.18 17.63 -4.11
CA GLU A 46 20.91 18.71 -5.05
C GLU A 46 20.67 18.13 -6.44
N HIS A 47 19.61 18.60 -7.08
CA HIS A 47 19.23 18.29 -8.44
C HIS A 47 19.06 19.59 -9.22
N ASP A 48 19.71 19.70 -10.38
CA ASP A 48 19.80 20.97 -11.14
C ASP A 48 18.45 21.61 -11.45
N LYS A 49 17.39 20.81 -11.62
CA LYS A 49 16.02 21.29 -11.90
C LYS A 49 15.09 21.40 -10.69
N ILE A 50 15.24 20.51 -9.70
CA ILE A 50 14.31 20.39 -8.56
C ILE A 50 14.83 21.20 -7.37
N GLY A 51 16.14 21.50 -7.34
CA GLY A 51 16.81 22.07 -6.20
C GLY A 51 17.12 20.99 -5.16
N LYS A 52 16.74 21.25 -3.90
CA LYS A 52 17.07 20.36 -2.79
C LYS A 52 16.03 19.25 -2.65
N ILE A 53 16.51 18.02 -2.52
CA ILE A 53 15.71 16.84 -2.21
C ILE A 53 16.21 16.30 -0.89
N LEU A 54 15.34 16.24 0.10
CA LEU A 54 15.58 15.57 1.36
C LEU A 54 15.24 14.09 1.18
N GLN A 55 16.15 13.20 1.54
CA GLN A 55 15.91 11.76 1.57
C GLN A 55 16.21 11.21 2.96
N ARG A 56 15.37 10.30 3.43
CA ARG A 56 15.58 9.56 4.67
C ARG A 56 15.48 8.07 4.39
N THR A 57 16.51 7.34 4.79
CA THR A 57 16.45 5.88 4.94
C THR A 57 16.31 5.59 6.43
N PHE A 58 15.23 4.90 6.81
CA PHE A 58 14.96 4.52 8.18
C PHE A 58 15.06 3.00 8.34
N LEU A 59 15.91 2.60 9.28
CA LEU A 59 16.15 1.23 9.69
C LEU A 59 15.51 1.04 11.07
N PRO A 60 14.31 0.44 11.15
CA PRO A 60 13.63 0.24 12.41
C PRO A 60 14.43 -0.72 13.31
N ILE A 61 14.31 -0.55 14.62
CA ILE A 61 14.95 -1.44 15.60
C ILE A 61 14.30 -2.83 15.61
N ASN A 62 13.02 -2.91 15.24
CA ASN A 62 12.24 -4.14 15.17
C ASN A 62 11.70 -4.32 13.74
N GLY A 63 11.81 -5.54 13.23
CA GLY A 63 11.39 -5.92 11.88
C GLY A 63 12.54 -5.88 10.88
N ASP A 64 12.30 -6.51 9.73
CA ASP A 64 13.32 -6.72 8.68
C ASP A 64 13.15 -5.75 7.49
N GLN A 65 12.27 -4.75 7.63
CA GLN A 65 11.97 -3.77 6.59
C GLN A 65 12.94 -2.58 6.61
N ILE A 66 13.05 -1.93 5.46
CA ILE A 66 13.74 -0.64 5.30
C ILE A 66 12.73 0.37 4.76
N GLU A 67 12.61 1.53 5.39
CA GLU A 67 11.72 2.59 4.93
C GLU A 67 12.51 3.71 4.24
N PHE A 68 11.98 4.17 3.11
CA PHE A 68 12.51 5.25 2.31
C PHE A 68 11.49 6.38 2.25
N GLN A 69 11.90 7.57 2.68
CA GLN A 69 11.12 8.79 2.53
C GLN A 69 11.89 9.79 1.67
N ALA A 70 11.16 10.59 0.89
CA ALA A 70 11.71 11.72 0.19
C ALA A 70 10.79 12.94 0.30
N GLU A 71 11.38 14.13 0.30
CA GLU A 71 10.67 15.40 0.30
C GLU A 71 11.36 16.39 -0.62
N TRP A 72 10.60 17.13 -1.42
CA TRP A 72 11.11 18.20 -2.27
C TRP A 72 10.03 19.27 -2.51
N GLN A 73 10.42 20.37 -3.14
CA GLN A 73 9.53 21.46 -3.52
C GLN A 73 9.28 21.43 -5.02
N MET A 74 8.01 21.32 -5.41
CA MET A 74 7.59 21.52 -6.79
C MET A 74 7.39 23.01 -7.07
N SER A 75 7.76 23.44 -8.28
CA SER A 75 7.65 24.83 -8.72
C SER A 75 6.30 25.13 -9.39
N THR A 76 6.09 26.37 -9.81
CA THR A 76 4.95 26.77 -10.65
C THR A 76 5.19 26.54 -12.15
N SER A 77 6.32 25.92 -12.52
CA SER A 77 6.65 25.59 -13.91
C SER A 77 5.60 24.67 -14.53
N ILE A 78 5.20 25.01 -15.75
CA ILE A 78 4.31 24.18 -16.58
C ILE A 78 5.09 23.36 -17.61
N HIS A 79 6.42 23.35 -17.53
CA HIS A 79 7.23 22.48 -18.39
C HIS A 79 6.90 21.01 -18.05
N PRO A 80 6.64 20.15 -19.05
CA PRO A 80 6.43 18.72 -18.85
C PRO A 80 7.56 18.06 -18.03
N GLU A 81 7.21 17.50 -16.89
CA GLU A 81 8.12 16.81 -15.98
C GLU A 81 7.42 15.73 -15.16
N ALA A 82 8.21 14.80 -14.64
CA ALA A 82 7.78 13.84 -13.62
C ALA A 82 8.93 13.55 -12.66
N THR A 83 8.56 13.15 -11.45
CA THR A 83 9.49 12.68 -10.43
C THR A 83 9.23 11.20 -10.16
N TYR A 84 10.33 10.47 -9.96
CA TYR A 84 10.29 9.04 -9.68
C TYR A 84 11.22 8.71 -8.54
N LEU A 85 10.80 7.77 -7.68
CA LEU A 85 11.69 7.05 -6.78
C LEU A 85 11.88 5.64 -7.34
N LEU A 86 13.13 5.26 -7.57
CA LEU A 86 13.48 3.99 -8.22
C LEU A 86 13.98 2.99 -7.18
N PHE A 87 13.45 1.77 -7.25
CA PHE A 87 13.88 0.64 -6.42
C PHE A 87 14.22 -0.54 -7.32
N PRO A 88 15.45 -0.61 -7.84
CA PRO A 88 15.94 -1.75 -8.61
C PRO A 88 16.42 -2.86 -7.67
N PHE A 89 16.02 -4.11 -7.95
CA PHE A 89 16.40 -5.28 -7.19
C PHE A 89 17.17 -6.27 -8.07
N ASN A 90 18.22 -6.86 -7.50
CA ASN A 90 18.94 -7.97 -8.13
C ASN A 90 18.17 -9.28 -7.90
N LEU A 91 17.00 -9.39 -8.53
CA LEU A 91 16.10 -10.53 -8.40
C LEU A 91 15.75 -11.04 -9.81
N PRO A 92 16.59 -11.89 -10.41
CA PRO A 92 16.39 -12.37 -11.77
C PRO A 92 15.16 -13.27 -11.86
N ASN A 93 14.50 -13.26 -13.03
CA ASN A 93 13.31 -14.07 -13.33
C ASN A 93 12.14 -13.82 -12.37
N ALA A 94 12.08 -12.65 -11.73
CA ALA A 94 10.98 -12.30 -10.85
C ALA A 94 9.66 -12.18 -11.62
N GLN A 95 8.57 -12.56 -10.97
CA GLN A 95 7.22 -12.21 -11.37
C GLN A 95 6.75 -11.06 -10.50
N ALA A 96 6.18 -10.03 -11.13
CA ALA A 96 5.56 -8.93 -10.42
C ALA A 96 4.12 -9.26 -10.04
N ARG A 97 3.69 -8.77 -8.88
CA ARG A 97 2.30 -8.70 -8.43
C ARG A 97 2.05 -7.34 -7.80
N PHE A 98 0.84 -6.84 -7.87
CA PHE A 98 0.43 -5.66 -7.11
C PHE A 98 -0.98 -5.85 -6.58
N ASP A 99 -1.35 -5.08 -5.57
CA ASP A 99 -2.69 -5.14 -5.01
C ASP A 99 -3.65 -4.14 -5.65
N ILE A 100 -4.87 -4.62 -5.89
CA ILE A 100 -6.01 -3.78 -6.21
C ILE A 100 -7.28 -4.45 -5.65
N GLY A 101 -8.05 -3.70 -4.88
CA GLY A 101 -9.28 -4.17 -4.25
C GLY A 101 -9.09 -5.35 -3.29
N GLY A 102 -7.93 -5.47 -2.63
CA GLY A 102 -7.61 -6.61 -1.75
C GLY A 102 -7.29 -7.92 -2.49
N VAL A 103 -6.99 -7.85 -3.79
CA VAL A 103 -6.60 -9.00 -4.61
C VAL A 103 -5.21 -8.77 -5.21
N SER A 104 -4.37 -9.79 -5.17
CA SER A 104 -3.11 -9.82 -5.91
C SER A 104 -3.35 -9.98 -7.41
N VAL A 105 -2.83 -9.04 -8.20
CA VAL A 105 -2.93 -9.01 -9.66
C VAL A 105 -1.54 -9.15 -10.27
N ARG A 106 -1.38 -10.08 -11.21
CA ARG A 106 -0.19 -10.18 -12.06
C ARG A 106 -0.38 -9.24 -13.27
N PRO A 107 0.55 -8.31 -13.52
CA PRO A 107 0.52 -7.46 -14.70
C PRO A 107 0.39 -8.30 -15.98
N HIS A 108 -0.37 -7.80 -16.95
CA HIS A 108 -0.70 -8.45 -18.23
C HIS A 108 -1.52 -9.75 -18.14
N VAL A 109 -1.26 -10.64 -17.19
CA VAL A 109 -1.92 -11.96 -17.07
C VAL A 109 -3.35 -11.84 -16.54
N ASP A 110 -3.54 -11.06 -15.47
CA ASP A 110 -4.84 -10.95 -14.79
C ASP A 110 -5.63 -9.70 -15.23
N GLN A 111 -5.21 -9.06 -16.33
CA GLN A 111 -5.83 -7.84 -16.88
C GLN A 111 -6.67 -8.14 -18.13
N LEU A 112 -7.79 -7.42 -18.28
CA LEU A 112 -8.59 -7.51 -19.49
C LEU A 112 -7.85 -6.96 -20.73
N PRO A 113 -8.18 -7.45 -21.93
CA PRO A 113 -7.72 -6.83 -23.17
C PRO A 113 -8.07 -5.34 -23.21
N GLY A 114 -7.13 -4.51 -23.69
CA GLY A 114 -7.33 -3.06 -23.81
C GLY A 114 -7.02 -2.23 -22.55
N CYS A 115 -6.79 -2.85 -21.38
CA CYS A 115 -6.30 -2.14 -20.20
C CYS A 115 -4.91 -1.54 -20.42
N CYS A 116 -4.61 -0.45 -19.69
CA CYS A 116 -3.27 0.14 -19.63
C CYS A 116 -2.25 -0.86 -19.06
N ARG A 117 -1.05 -0.90 -19.65
CA ARG A 117 0.10 -1.72 -19.25
C ARG A 117 1.36 -0.90 -18.97
N ASP A 118 1.27 0.43 -19.14
CA ASP A 118 2.39 1.36 -19.02
C ASP A 118 2.64 1.77 -17.56
N TYR A 119 1.60 1.77 -16.74
CA TYR A 119 1.61 2.19 -15.34
C TYR A 119 0.38 1.65 -14.62
N PHE A 120 0.47 1.60 -13.30
CA PHE A 120 -0.55 1.04 -12.44
C PHE A 120 -0.85 1.98 -11.27
N THR A 121 -2.09 1.92 -10.80
CA THR A 121 -2.49 2.51 -9.52
C THR A 121 -2.72 1.36 -8.55
N ILE A 122 -1.82 1.20 -7.59
CA ILE A 122 -1.87 0.15 -6.56
C ILE A 122 -2.61 0.67 -5.33
N GLN A 123 -3.05 -0.23 -4.45
CA GLN A 123 -3.67 0.18 -3.19
C GLN A 123 -2.70 0.26 -2.03
N GLY A 124 -1.80 -0.71 -1.89
CA GLY A 124 -0.94 -0.84 -0.72
C GLY A 124 0.43 -1.41 -1.02
N TRP A 125 0.60 -2.30 -2.00
CA TRP A 125 1.87 -2.96 -2.26
C TRP A 125 2.12 -3.42 -3.71
N VAL A 126 3.41 -3.56 -4.02
CA VAL A 126 3.96 -4.31 -5.16
C VAL A 126 4.87 -5.40 -4.62
N ASP A 127 4.88 -6.57 -5.24
CA ASP A 127 5.78 -7.67 -4.91
C ASP A 127 6.53 -8.13 -6.17
N PHE A 128 7.80 -8.46 -5.99
CA PHE A 128 8.59 -9.21 -6.96
C PHE A 128 9.07 -10.50 -6.31
N ASN A 129 8.84 -11.65 -6.95
CA ASN A 129 9.25 -12.95 -6.43
C ASN A 129 9.73 -13.88 -7.55
N ASN A 130 10.82 -14.63 -7.34
CA ASN A 130 11.37 -15.58 -8.33
C ASN A 130 11.22 -17.06 -7.95
N GLY A 131 10.36 -17.39 -6.99
CA GLY A 131 10.13 -18.73 -6.46
C GLY A 131 11.11 -19.16 -5.35
N GLN A 132 12.10 -18.33 -5.02
CA GLN A 132 13.02 -18.60 -3.90
C GLN A 132 13.25 -17.39 -3.01
N HIS A 133 13.23 -16.20 -3.59
CA HIS A 133 13.36 -14.94 -2.87
C HIS A 133 12.35 -13.95 -3.43
N GLY A 134 11.94 -13.01 -2.60
CA GLY A 134 11.10 -11.92 -3.03
C GLY A 134 11.32 -10.66 -2.23
N VAL A 135 10.63 -9.62 -2.68
CA VAL A 135 10.61 -8.32 -2.05
C VAL A 135 9.22 -7.73 -2.20
N THR A 136 8.58 -7.44 -1.06
CA THR A 136 7.34 -6.67 -1.02
C THR A 136 7.68 -5.21 -0.74
N ILE A 137 7.11 -4.31 -1.53
CA ILE A 137 7.22 -2.87 -1.37
C ILE A 137 5.83 -2.33 -1.00
N ALA A 138 5.70 -1.81 0.21
CA ALA A 138 4.52 -1.09 0.65
C ALA A 138 4.58 0.38 0.21
N ALA A 139 3.47 0.94 -0.24
CA ALA A 139 3.35 2.29 -0.79
C ALA A 139 2.19 3.07 -0.16
N PRO A 140 2.30 3.48 1.12
CA PRO A 140 1.20 4.06 1.89
C PRO A 140 0.74 5.44 1.40
N GLU A 141 1.56 6.16 0.63
CA GLU A 141 1.28 7.55 0.22
C GLU A 141 1.21 7.73 -1.31
N ASN A 142 1.90 6.89 -2.08
CA ASN A 142 2.15 7.11 -3.50
C ASN A 142 1.72 5.88 -4.33
N PRO A 143 0.47 5.83 -4.81
CA PRO A 143 -0.10 4.63 -5.43
C PRO A 143 0.27 4.47 -6.92
N MET A 144 0.82 5.49 -7.57
CA MET A 144 1.15 5.44 -8.99
C MET A 144 2.53 4.82 -9.20
N VAL A 145 2.60 3.76 -10.01
CA VAL A 145 3.85 3.02 -10.23
C VAL A 145 4.04 2.58 -11.68
N GLN A 146 5.30 2.40 -12.08
CA GLN A 146 5.70 1.63 -13.26
C GLN A 146 6.59 0.47 -12.84
N LEU A 147 6.62 -0.59 -13.65
CA LEU A 147 7.33 -1.83 -13.33
C LEU A 147 8.34 -2.13 -14.44
N GLY A 148 9.56 -2.52 -14.06
CA GLY A 148 10.61 -2.97 -14.97
C GLY A 148 11.37 -1.86 -15.67
N ASP A 149 10.67 -0.86 -16.21
CA ASP A 149 11.26 0.33 -16.81
C ASP A 149 10.28 1.51 -16.83
N PHE A 150 10.75 2.64 -17.35
CA PHE A 150 9.91 3.76 -17.72
C PHE A 150 9.08 3.41 -18.96
N HIS A 151 7.75 3.42 -18.82
CA HIS A 151 6.84 3.00 -19.88
C HIS A 151 5.79 4.05 -20.26
N PHE A 152 5.89 5.27 -19.74
CA PHE A 152 4.85 6.28 -19.98
C PHE A 152 4.73 6.59 -21.48
N GLY A 153 3.51 6.43 -22.01
CA GLY A 153 3.19 6.76 -23.40
C GLY A 153 3.62 5.71 -24.42
N HIS A 154 4.11 4.55 -23.98
CA HIS A 154 4.48 3.45 -24.86
C HIS A 154 3.25 2.69 -25.38
N ASN A 155 2.13 2.73 -24.65
CA ASN A 155 0.90 1.99 -24.95
C ASN A 155 1.20 0.50 -25.21
N LEU A 156 1.81 -0.12 -24.21
CA LEU A 156 2.26 -1.51 -24.26
C LEU A 156 1.10 -2.48 -24.55
N SER A 157 1.30 -3.37 -25.52
CA SER A 157 0.42 -4.50 -25.77
C SER A 157 0.63 -5.63 -24.76
N GLU A 158 1.85 -5.75 -24.24
CA GLU A 158 2.30 -6.81 -23.33
C GLU A 158 3.23 -6.24 -22.24
N VAL A 159 3.24 -6.85 -21.06
CA VAL A 159 4.19 -6.48 -20.00
C VAL A 159 5.28 -7.54 -19.97
N ASN A 160 6.51 -7.14 -20.32
CA ASN A 160 7.70 -7.97 -20.13
C ASN A 160 8.54 -7.38 -18.99
N LEU A 161 8.61 -8.09 -17.87
CA LEU A 161 9.38 -7.62 -16.72
C LEU A 161 10.86 -8.02 -16.87
N GLU A 162 11.63 -7.20 -17.59
CA GLU A 162 13.07 -7.45 -17.79
C GLU A 162 13.88 -7.30 -16.49
N ARG A 163 13.41 -6.43 -15.57
CA ARG A 163 14.07 -6.13 -14.30
C ARG A 163 13.04 -6.11 -13.18
N ALA A 164 13.38 -6.67 -12.02
CA ALA A 164 12.64 -6.45 -10.79
C ALA A 164 12.90 -5.01 -10.33
N MET A 165 12.16 -4.05 -10.87
CA MET A 165 12.33 -2.64 -10.57
C MET A 165 10.98 -1.97 -10.38
N LEU A 166 10.79 -1.32 -9.24
CA LEU A 166 9.67 -0.42 -9.00
C LEU A 166 10.10 1.01 -9.36
N LEU A 167 9.28 1.69 -10.14
CA LEU A 167 9.36 3.14 -10.30
C LEU A 167 8.13 3.75 -9.62
N GLY A 168 8.32 4.24 -8.40
CA GLY A 168 7.31 5.02 -7.70
C GLY A 168 7.14 6.36 -8.40
N TRP A 169 6.01 6.58 -9.07
CA TRP A 169 5.77 7.71 -9.96
C TRP A 169 4.99 8.82 -9.22
N VAL A 170 5.72 9.69 -8.52
CA VAL A 170 5.16 10.52 -7.44
C VAL A 170 4.45 11.77 -7.94
N THR A 171 5.08 12.53 -8.85
CA THR A 171 4.43 13.68 -9.51
C THR A 171 4.67 13.62 -11.00
N ASN A 172 3.73 14.20 -11.75
CA ASN A 172 3.88 14.47 -13.16
C ASN A 172 2.83 15.51 -13.62
N ASN A 173 3.14 16.27 -14.67
CA ASN A 173 2.27 17.34 -15.18
C ASN A 173 2.12 17.34 -16.71
N TYR A 174 2.41 16.22 -17.36
CA TYR A 174 2.41 16.10 -18.82
C TYR A 174 1.16 15.43 -19.39
N TRP A 175 0.05 15.45 -18.64
CA TRP A 175 -1.24 14.98 -19.13
C TRP A 175 -1.96 16.04 -19.94
N GLU A 176 -2.60 15.63 -21.02
CA GLU A 176 -3.55 16.45 -21.78
C GLU A 176 -4.92 16.50 -21.09
N THR A 177 -4.95 17.08 -19.89
CA THR A 177 -6.17 17.22 -19.08
C THR A 177 -6.53 18.68 -18.86
N ASN A 178 -7.74 18.95 -18.37
CA ASN A 178 -8.22 20.27 -18.00
C ASN A 178 -7.76 20.72 -16.59
N PHE A 179 -6.74 20.07 -16.01
CA PHE A 179 -6.16 20.43 -14.72
C PHE A 179 -5.00 21.43 -14.88
N PRO A 180 -4.65 22.21 -13.84
CA PRO A 180 -3.48 23.08 -13.87
C PRO A 180 -2.20 22.30 -14.21
N GLY A 181 -1.41 22.82 -15.15
CA GLY A 181 -0.14 22.19 -15.60
C GLY A 181 1.01 22.31 -14.59
N SER A 182 0.77 22.81 -13.38
CA SER A 182 1.77 22.87 -12.31
C SER A 182 1.13 22.52 -10.97
N GLN A 183 1.92 21.91 -10.08
CA GLN A 183 1.51 21.46 -8.76
C GLN A 183 2.51 21.97 -7.71
N PRO A 184 2.52 23.29 -7.40
CA PRO A 184 3.52 23.86 -6.52
C PRO A 184 3.36 23.42 -5.06
N GLY A 185 4.48 23.36 -4.33
CA GLY A 185 4.51 23.10 -2.90
C GLY A 185 5.31 21.86 -2.51
N THR A 186 5.26 21.53 -1.22
CA THR A 186 5.95 20.38 -0.66
C THR A 186 5.32 19.08 -1.15
N VAL A 187 6.16 18.21 -1.69
CA VAL A 187 5.79 16.84 -2.06
C VAL A 187 6.54 15.89 -1.15
N THR A 188 5.84 14.88 -0.66
CA THR A 188 6.43 13.77 0.10
C THR A 188 6.22 12.46 -0.63
N ALA A 189 7.17 11.55 -0.44
CA ALA A 189 7.06 10.18 -0.87
C ALA A 189 7.50 9.23 0.23
N ARG A 190 6.82 8.08 0.37
CA ARG A 190 7.12 7.07 1.38
C ARG A 190 6.90 5.67 0.83
N TYR A 191 7.93 4.83 0.95
CA TYR A 191 7.91 3.42 0.58
C TYR A 191 8.61 2.58 1.65
N ALA A 192 8.10 1.40 1.96
CA ALA A 192 8.80 0.44 2.83
C ALA A 192 9.07 -0.86 2.07
N ILE A 193 10.27 -1.39 2.22
CA ILE A 193 10.75 -2.57 1.49
C ILE A 193 10.98 -3.70 2.48
N LEU A 194 10.34 -4.84 2.23
CA LEU A 194 10.50 -6.07 3.00
C LEU A 194 11.04 -7.18 2.09
N PRO A 195 12.33 -7.49 2.14
CA PRO A 195 12.87 -8.69 1.51
C PRO A 195 12.45 -9.95 2.28
N TYR A 196 12.27 -11.07 1.58
CA TYR A 196 11.94 -12.35 2.19
C TYR A 196 12.48 -13.54 1.37
N ALA A 197 12.55 -14.71 2.02
CA ALA A 197 12.89 -15.99 1.39
C ALA A 197 11.64 -16.87 1.26
N GLY A 198 11.64 -17.72 0.23
CA GLY A 198 10.55 -18.62 -0.13
C GLY A 198 9.57 -18.06 -1.16
N ASP A 199 8.42 -18.72 -1.22
CA ASP A 199 7.34 -18.38 -2.14
C ASP A 199 6.59 -17.11 -1.71
N PHE A 200 5.97 -16.46 -2.68
CA PHE A 200 5.09 -15.32 -2.44
C PHE A 200 3.92 -15.69 -1.52
N ASN A 201 3.68 -14.87 -0.50
CA ASN A 201 2.54 -14.97 0.41
C ASN A 201 1.69 -13.69 0.37
N GLU A 202 0.55 -13.76 -0.30
CA GLU A 202 -0.37 -12.63 -0.49
C GLU A 202 -0.81 -12.00 0.83
N SER A 203 -1.18 -12.82 1.82
CA SER A 203 -1.69 -12.31 3.09
C SER A 203 -0.61 -11.61 3.90
N ARG A 204 0.66 -12.05 3.79
CA ARG A 204 1.78 -11.34 4.40
C ARG A 204 2.04 -10.00 3.71
N ALA A 205 1.91 -9.93 2.39
CA ALA A 205 2.08 -8.68 1.64
C ALA A 205 1.03 -7.63 2.04
N HIS A 206 -0.25 -8.03 2.08
CA HIS A 206 -1.33 -7.18 2.57
C HIS A 206 -1.12 -6.74 4.03
N GLN A 207 -0.70 -7.66 4.90
CA GLN A 207 -0.40 -7.33 6.29
C GLN A 207 0.73 -6.30 6.40
N PHE A 208 1.83 -6.49 5.67
CA PHE A 208 2.96 -5.58 5.68
C PHE A 208 2.58 -4.18 5.17
N ALA A 209 1.74 -4.09 4.14
CA ALA A 209 1.21 -2.82 3.64
C ALA A 209 0.40 -2.09 4.71
N ALA A 210 -0.54 -2.78 5.37
CA ALA A 210 -1.36 -2.21 6.43
C ALA A 210 -0.53 -1.78 7.66
N GLU A 211 0.45 -2.59 8.07
CA GLU A 211 1.41 -2.25 9.14
C GLU A 211 2.19 -0.98 8.80
N THR A 212 2.57 -0.80 7.53
CA THR A 212 3.32 0.38 7.06
C THR A 212 2.44 1.63 7.01
N GLU A 213 1.20 1.51 6.51
CA GLU A 213 0.23 2.61 6.45
C GLU A 213 -0.11 3.14 7.86
N HIS A 214 -0.27 2.23 8.82
CA HIS A 214 -0.67 2.55 10.18
C HIS A 214 0.49 2.53 11.20
N ALA A 215 1.74 2.71 10.74
CA ALA A 215 2.94 2.69 11.58
C ALA A 215 3.02 3.84 12.61
N ARG A 216 2.01 4.70 12.72
CA ARG A 216 1.98 5.81 13.68
C ARG A 216 1.65 5.27 15.08
N PRO A 217 2.44 5.61 16.12
CA PRO A 217 2.12 5.21 17.47
C PRO A 217 0.78 5.82 17.91
N VAL A 218 -0.02 5.02 18.62
CA VAL A 218 -1.22 5.54 19.29
C VAL A 218 -0.77 6.47 20.41
N LEU A 219 -1.21 7.73 20.35
CA LEU A 219 -0.91 8.74 21.37
C LEU A 219 -2.04 8.78 22.40
N GLN A 220 -1.69 8.61 23.68
CA GLN A 220 -2.59 8.86 24.79
C GLN A 220 -2.41 10.30 25.28
N HIS A 221 -3.50 11.06 25.40
CA HIS A 221 -3.45 12.42 25.91
C HIS A 221 -3.23 12.41 27.44
N MET A 222 -2.34 13.28 27.95
CA MET A 222 -2.04 13.39 29.39
C MET A 222 -3.20 13.90 30.26
N GLY A 223 -4.33 14.30 29.67
CA GLY A 223 -5.46 14.93 30.35
C GLY A 223 -6.65 14.02 30.63
N GLU A 224 -6.47 12.69 30.59
CA GLU A 224 -7.57 11.77 30.90
C GLU A 224 -8.01 11.91 32.37
N PRO A 225 -9.31 12.07 32.63
CA PRO A 225 -9.82 12.17 34.00
C PRO A 225 -9.51 10.88 34.76
N ALA A 226 -9.20 11.01 36.04
CA ALA A 226 -8.99 9.86 36.91
C ALA A 226 -10.24 8.96 36.88
N SER A 227 -10.08 7.72 36.39
CA SER A 227 -11.15 6.72 36.41
C SER A 227 -11.07 5.92 37.70
N GLU A 228 -12.21 5.74 38.37
CA GLU A 228 -12.34 4.83 39.53
C GLU A 228 -12.18 3.35 39.13
N LYS A 229 -12.39 3.04 37.84
CA LYS A 229 -12.19 1.70 37.27
C LYS A 229 -11.08 1.75 36.23
N LEU A 230 -9.90 1.28 36.63
CA LEU A 230 -8.75 1.16 35.74
C LEU A 230 -8.84 -0.17 34.98
N LEU A 231 -8.60 -0.13 33.67
CA LEU A 231 -8.25 -1.33 32.91
C LEU A 231 -6.89 -1.86 33.39
N PRO A 232 -6.59 -3.15 33.21
CA PRO A 232 -5.27 -3.68 33.54
C PRO A 232 -4.17 -2.98 32.75
N SER A 233 -2.96 -2.95 33.30
CA SER A 233 -1.77 -2.30 32.70
C SER A 233 -1.34 -2.92 31.36
N SER A 234 -1.79 -4.15 31.08
CA SER A 234 -1.67 -4.81 29.79
C SER A 234 -2.83 -5.77 29.60
N GLY A 235 -3.21 -6.01 28.34
CA GLY A 235 -4.28 -6.93 28.01
C GLY A 235 -4.60 -6.94 26.53
N THR A 236 -5.38 -7.94 26.11
CA THR A 236 -5.92 -8.04 24.76
C THR A 236 -7.37 -7.60 24.79
N LEU A 237 -7.77 -6.64 23.94
CA LEU A 237 -9.17 -6.21 23.87
C LEU A 237 -10.05 -7.31 23.26
N LEU A 238 -9.64 -7.83 22.11
CA LEU A 238 -10.23 -8.92 21.35
C LEU A 238 -9.12 -9.75 20.71
N ASN A 239 -9.29 -11.06 20.66
CA ASN A 239 -8.45 -11.96 19.88
C ASN A 239 -9.00 -12.02 18.44
N LEU A 240 -8.25 -11.46 17.50
CA LEU A 240 -8.65 -11.35 16.11
C LEU A 240 -8.07 -12.50 15.27
N PRO A 241 -8.67 -12.79 14.10
CA PRO A 241 -8.15 -13.75 13.14
C PRO A 241 -6.71 -13.42 12.73
N GLN A 242 -5.95 -14.46 12.40
CA GLN A 242 -4.63 -14.34 11.79
C GLN A 242 -4.74 -14.50 10.27
N PRO A 243 -3.75 -14.01 9.50
CA PRO A 243 -3.64 -14.29 8.07
C PRO A 243 -3.85 -15.78 7.76
N PRO A 244 -4.60 -16.13 6.70
CA PRO A 244 -4.99 -15.28 5.58
C PRO A 244 -6.33 -14.52 5.75
N ILE A 245 -6.95 -14.58 6.94
CA ILE A 245 -8.09 -13.71 7.26
C ILE A 245 -7.57 -12.39 7.83
N GLN A 246 -7.89 -11.31 7.16
CA GLN A 246 -7.47 -9.96 7.53
C GLN A 246 -8.58 -9.22 8.25
N THR A 247 -8.22 -8.49 9.30
CA THR A 247 -9.12 -7.53 9.93
C THR A 247 -8.96 -6.18 9.25
N LEU A 248 -9.96 -5.77 8.47
CA LEU A 248 -9.92 -4.51 7.72
C LEU A 248 -10.33 -3.32 8.58
N SER A 249 -11.26 -3.51 9.52
CA SER A 249 -11.69 -2.43 10.40
C SER A 249 -12.35 -2.93 11.67
N ILE A 250 -12.18 -2.19 12.76
CA ILE A 250 -12.97 -2.31 13.98
C ILE A 250 -13.58 -0.93 14.26
N ARG A 251 -14.90 -0.84 14.27
CA ARG A 251 -15.62 0.43 14.42
C ARG A 251 -16.75 0.29 15.42
N ARG A 252 -17.07 1.37 16.13
CA ARG A 252 -18.27 1.41 16.96
C ARG A 252 -19.51 1.41 16.05
N SER A 253 -20.53 0.63 16.41
CA SER A 253 -21.85 0.73 15.81
C SER A 253 -22.61 1.95 16.34
N ALA A 254 -23.66 2.41 15.66
CA ALA A 254 -24.52 3.49 16.15
C ALA A 254 -25.17 3.16 17.53
N GLY A 255 -25.32 1.87 17.86
CA GLY A 255 -25.80 1.38 19.15
C GLY A 255 -24.68 1.04 20.16
N HIS A 256 -24.98 0.08 21.05
CA HIS A 256 -24.05 -0.45 22.06
C HIS A 256 -23.32 -1.71 21.55
N GLY A 257 -22.64 -1.60 20.41
CA GLY A 257 -21.89 -2.72 19.83
C GLY A 257 -20.75 -2.28 18.93
N ILE A 258 -20.03 -3.27 18.41
CA ILE A 258 -18.84 -3.10 17.58
C ILE A 258 -19.05 -3.82 16.26
N LEU A 259 -18.62 -3.19 15.17
CA LEU A 259 -18.52 -3.79 13.85
C LEU A 259 -17.07 -4.20 13.58
N VAL A 260 -16.86 -5.47 13.23
CA VAL A 260 -15.58 -6.03 12.81
C VAL A 260 -15.69 -6.47 11.35
N THR A 261 -14.92 -5.86 10.47
CA THR A 261 -14.89 -6.22 9.04
C THR A 261 -13.71 -7.12 8.79
N LEU A 262 -13.97 -8.30 8.21
CA LEU A 262 -12.97 -9.32 7.91
C LEU A 262 -12.94 -9.59 6.41
N MET A 263 -11.76 -9.90 5.89
CA MET A 263 -11.55 -10.31 4.50
C MET A 263 -10.78 -11.63 4.46
N ASN A 264 -11.29 -12.61 3.72
CA ASN A 264 -10.51 -13.77 3.35
C ASN A 264 -9.67 -13.46 2.10
N SER A 265 -8.36 -13.30 2.27
CA SER A 265 -7.43 -13.01 1.17
C SER A 265 -6.96 -14.25 0.40
N SER A 266 -7.54 -15.42 0.66
CA SER A 266 -7.18 -16.67 -0.01
C SER A 266 -8.25 -17.13 -1.01
N ASP A 267 -7.85 -18.09 -1.86
CA ASP A 267 -8.73 -18.78 -2.82
C ASP A 267 -9.50 -19.96 -2.22
N ASN A 268 -9.38 -20.18 -0.91
CA ASN A 268 -10.05 -21.26 -0.20
C ASN A 268 -11.10 -20.70 0.77
N SER A 269 -12.18 -21.43 0.99
CA SER A 269 -13.08 -21.15 2.11
C SER A 269 -12.39 -21.54 3.41
N LEU A 270 -12.42 -20.65 4.39
CA LEU A 270 -11.69 -20.83 5.65
C LEU A 270 -12.60 -20.56 6.84
N THR A 271 -12.40 -21.34 7.89
CA THR A 271 -13.03 -21.11 9.18
C THR A 271 -12.03 -20.41 10.10
N THR A 272 -12.46 -19.33 10.74
CA THR A 272 -11.64 -18.57 11.69
C THR A 272 -12.39 -18.37 13.00
N VAL A 273 -11.63 -18.07 14.04
CA VAL A 273 -12.16 -17.79 15.38
C VAL A 273 -11.82 -16.35 15.77
N LEU A 274 -12.82 -15.65 16.27
CA LEU A 274 -12.67 -14.45 17.09
C LEU A 274 -12.95 -14.84 18.53
N ALA A 275 -12.19 -14.31 19.47
CA ALA A 275 -12.42 -14.63 20.87
C ALA A 275 -12.33 -13.41 21.77
N ASP A 276 -13.04 -13.49 22.89
CA ASP A 276 -13.07 -12.50 23.94
C ASP A 276 -11.67 -12.15 24.42
N GLY A 277 -11.53 -10.91 24.85
CA GLY A 277 -10.41 -10.42 25.63
C GLY A 277 -10.93 -9.70 26.87
N LEU A 278 -10.53 -8.45 27.03
CA LEU A 278 -11.17 -7.52 27.95
C LEU A 278 -12.60 -7.20 27.54
N LEU A 279 -12.87 -7.19 26.23
CA LEU A 279 -14.23 -7.13 25.70
C LEU A 279 -14.83 -8.54 25.66
N LYS A 280 -16.05 -8.67 26.20
CA LYS A 280 -16.79 -9.93 26.27
C LYS A 280 -17.87 -9.95 25.19
N ILE A 281 -17.84 -10.93 24.30
CA ILE A 281 -18.83 -11.06 23.24
C ILE A 281 -20.06 -11.76 23.83
N LYS A 282 -21.16 -11.02 23.97
CA LYS A 282 -22.45 -11.56 24.45
C LYS A 282 -23.26 -12.18 23.32
N SER A 283 -23.27 -11.50 22.18
CA SER A 283 -23.97 -11.93 20.97
C SER A 283 -23.18 -11.47 19.75
N ALA A 284 -23.36 -12.18 18.63
CA ALA A 284 -22.72 -11.85 17.38
C ALA A 284 -23.66 -12.11 16.21
N SER A 285 -23.54 -11.32 15.15
CA SER A 285 -24.30 -11.52 13.91
C SER A 285 -23.51 -11.07 12.68
N ILE A 286 -23.73 -11.75 11.55
CA ILE A 286 -23.30 -11.25 10.24
C ILE A 286 -24.19 -10.07 9.87
N CYS A 287 -23.56 -9.02 9.36
CA CYS A 287 -24.22 -7.80 8.92
C CYS A 287 -24.01 -7.52 7.44
N ASP A 288 -24.85 -6.65 6.89
CA ASP A 288 -24.52 -5.94 5.66
C ASP A 288 -23.41 -4.90 5.90
N LEU A 289 -23.01 -4.19 4.84
CA LEU A 289 -21.97 -3.15 4.90
C LEU A 289 -22.35 -1.96 5.79
N PHE A 290 -23.63 -1.76 6.08
CA PHE A 290 -24.15 -0.67 6.91
C PHE A 290 -24.30 -1.07 8.38
N GLY A 291 -24.05 -2.33 8.72
CA GLY A 291 -24.18 -2.86 10.08
C GLY A 291 -25.59 -3.33 10.43
N ASN A 292 -26.49 -3.48 9.44
CA ASN A 292 -27.78 -4.12 9.68
C ASN A 292 -27.57 -5.63 9.82
N GLN A 293 -28.07 -6.21 10.91
CA GLN A 293 -27.89 -7.62 11.23
C GLN A 293 -28.74 -8.50 10.31
N ILE A 294 -28.13 -9.53 9.73
CA ILE A 294 -28.75 -10.46 8.77
C ILE A 294 -28.93 -11.83 9.40
N GLU A 295 -27.87 -12.35 10.03
CA GLU A 295 -27.82 -13.72 10.53
C GLU A 295 -27.12 -13.76 11.89
N ASN A 296 -27.78 -14.34 12.89
CA ASN A 296 -27.19 -14.51 14.22
C ASN A 296 -26.16 -15.65 14.18
N LEU A 297 -25.01 -15.40 14.80
CA LEU A 297 -23.95 -16.38 14.96
C LEU A 297 -23.94 -16.91 16.40
N ARG A 298 -23.52 -18.17 16.55
CA ARG A 298 -23.36 -18.78 17.86
C ARG A 298 -22.05 -18.31 18.49
N VAL A 299 -22.15 -17.83 19.73
CA VAL A 299 -21.00 -17.55 20.59
C VAL A 299 -20.94 -18.66 21.64
N ASP A 300 -19.83 -19.37 21.71
CA ASP A 300 -19.61 -20.45 22.69
C ASP A 300 -18.38 -20.16 23.54
N ASN A 301 -18.56 -20.05 24.86
CA ASN A 301 -17.48 -19.75 25.81
C ASN A 301 -16.61 -18.54 25.41
N GLY A 302 -17.24 -17.46 24.94
CA GLY A 302 -16.55 -16.24 24.49
C GLY A 302 -15.77 -16.42 23.18
N LYS A 303 -16.11 -17.42 22.37
CA LYS A 303 -15.54 -17.64 21.04
C LYS A 303 -16.63 -17.60 19.99
N LEU A 304 -16.30 -16.94 18.89
CA LEU A 304 -17.11 -16.81 17.69
C LEU A 304 -16.36 -17.49 16.55
N GLU A 305 -16.86 -18.65 16.13
CA GLU A 305 -16.36 -19.33 14.94
C GLU A 305 -17.18 -18.87 13.73
N VAL A 306 -16.49 -18.48 12.65
CA VAL A 306 -17.12 -18.01 11.42
C VAL A 306 -16.40 -18.58 10.21
N SER A 307 -17.18 -19.09 9.25
CA SER A 307 -16.67 -19.55 7.96
C SER A 307 -16.80 -18.45 6.92
N ILE A 308 -15.69 -18.11 6.27
CA ILE A 308 -15.58 -17.05 5.27
C ILE A 308 -15.16 -17.69 3.96
N THR A 309 -16.01 -17.59 2.93
CA THR A 309 -15.69 -18.13 1.61
C THR A 309 -14.47 -17.42 1.00
N ALA A 310 -13.85 -18.07 0.02
CA ALA A 310 -12.73 -17.50 -0.73
C ALA A 310 -13.02 -16.05 -1.19
N ARG A 311 -12.03 -15.16 -1.06
CA ARG A 311 -12.09 -13.76 -1.50
C ARG A 311 -13.24 -12.92 -0.93
N ARG A 312 -13.94 -13.39 0.11
CA ARG A 312 -15.12 -12.70 0.64
C ARG A 312 -14.77 -11.73 1.76
N ILE A 313 -15.45 -10.59 1.73
CA ILE A 313 -15.50 -9.63 2.83
C ILE A 313 -16.80 -9.86 3.59
N ILE A 314 -16.71 -9.93 4.92
CA ILE A 314 -17.87 -9.98 5.81
C ILE A 314 -17.75 -8.91 6.89
N THR A 315 -18.89 -8.45 7.39
CA THR A 315 -18.98 -7.57 8.56
C THR A 315 -19.69 -8.33 9.67
N LEU A 316 -19.10 -8.33 10.86
CA LEU A 316 -19.65 -8.92 12.07
C LEU A 316 -20.08 -7.79 13.01
N PHE A 317 -21.29 -7.86 13.55
CA PHE A 317 -21.69 -7.08 14.72
C PHE A 317 -21.44 -7.91 15.97
N LEU A 318 -20.78 -7.31 16.96
CA LEU A 318 -20.51 -7.87 18.26
C LEU A 318 -21.18 -7.00 19.33
N GLU A 319 -22.04 -7.61 20.15
CA GLU A 319 -22.58 -6.97 21.34
C GLU A 319 -21.69 -7.29 22.54
N ALA A 320 -21.29 -6.24 23.28
CA ALA A 320 -20.34 -6.31 24.39
C ALA A 320 -21.00 -6.14 25.77
#